data_AF-A0A4Q5SFN8-F1
#
_entry.id   AF-A0A4Q5SFN8-F1
#
_cell.length_a   1.000
_cell.length_b   1.000
_cell.length_c   1.000
_cell.angle_alpha   90.00
_cell.angle_beta   90.00
_cell.angle_gamma   90.00
#
_symmetry.space_group_name_H-M   'P 1'
#
loop_
_entity.id
_entity.type
_entity.pdbx_description
1 polymer ?
#
loop_
_entity_poly.entity_id
_entity_poly.type
_entity_poly.pdbx_seq_one_letter_code
_entity_poly.pdbx_strand_id
1 'polypeptide(L)'
;MADVITEPQANANKKLKDVSLPAYEFNEWTNIEKLAFRVAFIFFGLFAIPLDVGFYSFIWNIDYSRLTYREINESIAFFNPQFINIFSEEGFFGLESYVNWPFILLVAIVGAAIWTSIDKKRRDYNDLYYWVRVIVKYRVAYAAIAWGYKKLFIMQMPPGNEGLFNTEFIDFFAKRLYWEGIGVATTYECFLGFAEFIGGFLLLFRKTTGIGAAITFVVFGNIAIANHAYDIGEQVPSAGLALLSLFILWYDVPGIWNLIVNQVNTRIVHYYPVFKQKWQNYLCLTIKWTGNFIYVILFFALEVYGYTHNDFYKIPNTPGLAGSKGYYNVTEFKLNGKEVPYSPLDLKRWQDAAFEEWSSLSFKVYNRPQQIEMFAAGSYPRNDEVYDGKWHFDWEGDVRRFGDTKKRKKRDPSKRDLNITWELSGLGGRQYY
;
A
#
# COMPACT_ATOMS: atom_id res chain seq x y z
N MET A 1 0.33 67.30 21.48
CA MET A 1 -0.48 67.34 20.24
C MET A 1 -1.07 65.96 20.08
N ALA A 2 -2.34 65.83 20.47
CA ALA A 2 -3.10 64.59 20.47
C ALA A 2 -4.37 64.88 19.68
N ASP A 3 -4.46 64.31 18.49
CA ASP A 3 -5.68 64.18 17.70
C ASP A 3 -5.88 62.67 17.55
N VAL A 4 -6.72 62.03 18.37
CA VAL A 4 -8.19 61.94 18.27
C VAL A 4 -8.63 61.40 16.90
N ILE A 5 -8.96 60.11 16.97
CA ILE A 5 -9.64 59.23 16.03
C ILE A 5 -10.80 59.94 15.31
N THR A 6 -10.81 59.92 13.98
CA THR A 6 -12.01 59.71 13.14
C THR A 6 -11.58 59.37 11.72
N GLU A 7 -11.54 58.07 11.38
CA GLU A 7 -11.63 57.63 9.97
C GLU A 7 -13.03 57.03 9.74
N PRO A 8 -13.77 57.47 8.70
CA PRO A 8 -15.09 56.92 8.43
C PRO A 8 -14.98 55.52 7.83
N GLN A 9 -15.66 54.56 8.46
CA GLN A 9 -16.05 53.30 7.84
C GLN A 9 -16.98 53.58 6.65
N ALA A 10 -16.41 53.85 5.49
CA ALA A 10 -17.16 53.98 4.25
C ALA A 10 -16.34 53.34 3.11
N ASN A 11 -16.80 52.16 2.66
CA ASN A 11 -16.46 51.44 1.42
C ASN A 11 -15.91 50.01 1.55
N ALA A 12 -16.24 49.26 2.61
CA ALA A 12 -16.08 47.79 2.60
C ALA A 12 -17.34 47.03 2.09
N ASN A 13 -18.38 47.74 1.64
CA ASN A 13 -19.52 47.14 0.93
C ASN A 13 -19.28 47.15 -0.59
N LYS A 14 -18.15 46.59 -1.02
CA LYS A 14 -18.06 46.11 -2.41
C LYS A 14 -18.94 44.88 -2.46
N LYS A 15 -20.18 45.07 -2.94
CA LYS A 15 -21.17 44.04 -3.27
C LYS A 15 -20.47 42.71 -3.58
N LEU A 16 -20.34 41.84 -2.58
CA LEU A 16 -20.34 40.41 -2.84
C LEU A 16 -21.73 40.20 -3.42
N LYS A 17 -21.81 40.21 -4.76
CA LYS A 17 -23.02 39.79 -5.44
C LYS A 17 -23.32 38.44 -4.82
N ASP A 18 -24.41 38.37 -4.08
CA ASP A 18 -25.13 37.14 -3.82
C ASP A 18 -25.62 36.69 -5.20
N VAL A 19 -24.67 36.17 -5.99
CA VAL A 19 -24.98 35.44 -7.20
C VAL A 19 -25.67 34.22 -6.63
N SER A 20 -27.01 34.25 -6.63
CA SER A 20 -27.81 33.05 -6.48
C SER A 20 -27.17 32.02 -7.42
N LEU A 21 -26.41 31.10 -6.83
CA LEU A 21 -25.75 30.06 -7.60
C LEU A 21 -26.88 29.38 -8.37
N PRO A 22 -26.82 29.36 -9.72
CA PRO A 22 -27.88 28.75 -10.51
C PRO A 22 -28.13 27.36 -9.95
N ALA A 23 -29.41 26.99 -9.82
CA ALA A 23 -29.76 25.60 -9.53
C ALA A 23 -28.97 24.73 -10.51
N TYR A 24 -28.14 23.83 -9.99
CA TYR A 24 -27.29 22.99 -10.81
C TYR A 24 -28.21 22.03 -11.59
N GLU A 25 -28.60 22.42 -12.80
CA GLU A 25 -29.27 21.54 -13.73
C GLU A 25 -28.22 20.54 -14.23
N PHE A 26 -28.44 19.25 -13.95
CA PHE A 26 -27.63 18.19 -14.55
C PHE A 26 -27.92 18.19 -16.06
N ASN A 27 -27.11 18.94 -16.80
CA ASN A 27 -27.19 19.00 -18.25
C ASN A 27 -27.01 17.60 -18.86
N GLU A 28 -27.65 17.38 -20.02
CA GLU A 28 -27.43 16.16 -20.78
C GLU A 28 -25.95 16.03 -21.16
N TRP A 29 -25.39 14.84 -20.97
CA TRP A 29 -23.98 14.62 -21.27
C TRP A 29 -23.77 14.62 -22.78
N THR A 30 -22.70 15.28 -23.21
CA THR A 30 -22.20 15.19 -24.58
C THR A 30 -21.78 13.75 -24.90
N ASN A 31 -21.71 13.43 -26.19
CA ASN A 31 -21.25 12.10 -26.62
C ASN A 31 -19.81 11.81 -26.18
N ILE A 32 -18.97 12.85 -26.09
CA ILE A 32 -17.59 12.74 -25.61
C ILE A 32 -17.56 12.41 -24.11
N GLU A 33 -18.35 13.11 -23.29
CA GLU A 33 -18.46 12.82 -21.85
C GLU A 33 -18.97 11.40 -21.61
N LYS A 34 -19.96 10.95 -22.38
CA LYS A 34 -20.46 9.56 -22.31
C LYS A 34 -19.38 8.54 -22.67
N LEU A 35 -18.61 8.78 -23.73
CA LEU A 35 -17.55 7.86 -24.15
C LEU A 35 -16.41 7.84 -23.12
N ALA A 36 -15.91 9.01 -22.72
CA ALA A 36 -14.86 9.15 -21.72
C ALA A 36 -15.26 8.50 -20.39
N PHE A 37 -16.51 8.70 -19.96
CA PHE A 37 -17.05 8.05 -18.79
C PHE A 37 -17.08 6.53 -18.92
N ARG A 38 -17.55 5.97 -20.04
CA ARG A 38 -17.60 4.49 -20.20
C ARG A 38 -16.21 3.88 -20.10
N VAL A 39 -15.21 4.51 -20.72
CA VAL A 39 -13.80 4.08 -20.60
C VAL A 39 -13.35 4.19 -19.14
N ALA A 40 -13.53 5.35 -18.50
CA ALA A 40 -13.12 5.57 -17.12
C ALA A 40 -13.84 4.63 -16.14
N PHE A 41 -15.14 4.40 -16.31
CA PHE A 41 -15.95 3.51 -15.49
C PHE A 41 -15.40 2.08 -15.51
N ILE A 42 -15.12 1.55 -16.70
CA ILE A 42 -14.56 0.21 -16.83
C ILE A 42 -13.13 0.18 -16.28
N PHE A 43 -12.28 1.13 -16.67
CA PHE A 43 -10.89 1.19 -16.22
C PHE A 43 -10.77 1.25 -14.69
N PHE A 44 -11.41 2.23 -14.06
CA PHE A 44 -11.36 2.40 -12.60
C PHE A 44 -12.15 1.32 -11.85
N GLY A 45 -13.22 0.78 -12.44
CA GLY A 45 -13.94 -0.36 -11.89
C GLY A 45 -13.07 -1.62 -11.83
N LEU A 46 -12.39 -1.94 -12.93
CA LEU A 46 -11.44 -3.05 -13.02
C LEU A 46 -10.25 -2.85 -12.08
N PHE A 47 -9.77 -1.62 -11.93
CA PHE A 47 -8.65 -1.32 -11.03
C PHE A 47 -9.01 -1.43 -9.54
N ALA A 48 -10.27 -1.14 -9.18
CA ALA A 48 -10.73 -1.11 -7.80
C ALA A 48 -11.31 -2.44 -7.29
N ILE A 49 -11.44 -3.45 -8.16
CA ILE A 49 -11.98 -4.77 -7.83
C ILE A 49 -10.87 -5.82 -8.06
N PRO A 50 -10.67 -6.79 -7.16
CA PRO A 50 -9.76 -7.92 -7.41
C PRO A 50 -10.28 -8.74 -8.61
N LEU A 51 -9.44 -8.96 -9.61
CA LEU A 51 -9.85 -9.67 -10.84
C LEU A 51 -9.24 -11.07 -10.94
N ASP A 52 -8.22 -11.34 -10.15
CA ASP A 52 -7.50 -12.61 -10.14
C ASP A 52 -8.24 -13.68 -9.33
N VAL A 53 -8.21 -14.91 -9.83
CA VAL A 53 -8.87 -16.06 -9.18
C VAL A 53 -8.17 -16.41 -7.86
N GLY A 54 -6.86 -16.13 -7.74
CA GLY A 54 -6.07 -16.33 -6.53
C GLY A 54 -6.64 -15.57 -5.33
N PHE A 55 -7.06 -14.32 -5.52
CA PHE A 55 -7.71 -13.52 -4.47
C PHE A 55 -8.96 -14.20 -3.92
N TYR A 56 -9.84 -14.68 -4.79
CA TYR A 56 -11.07 -15.33 -4.35
C TYR A 56 -10.81 -16.69 -3.71
N SER A 57 -9.80 -17.43 -4.21
CA SER A 57 -9.32 -18.66 -3.57
C SER A 57 -8.77 -18.37 -2.17
N PHE A 58 -8.01 -17.29 -2.00
CA PHE A 58 -7.52 -16.84 -0.70
C PHE A 58 -8.68 -16.58 0.26
N ILE A 59 -9.64 -15.73 -0.13
CA ILE A 59 -10.79 -15.40 0.71
C ILE A 59 -11.55 -16.66 1.12
N TRP A 60 -11.77 -17.58 0.19
CA TRP A 60 -12.48 -18.83 0.46
C TRP A 60 -11.76 -19.73 1.48
N ASN A 61 -10.42 -19.71 1.47
CA ASN A 61 -9.58 -20.58 2.30
C ASN A 61 -9.11 -19.94 3.61
N ILE A 62 -9.61 -18.76 3.98
CA ILE A 62 -9.32 -18.14 5.28
C ILE A 62 -9.84 -19.01 6.42
N ASP A 63 -8.98 -19.32 7.40
CA ASP A 63 -9.41 -19.88 8.69
C ASP A 63 -9.99 -18.77 9.57
N TYR A 64 -11.28 -18.49 9.39
CA TYR A 64 -11.99 -17.44 10.13
C TYR A 64 -12.00 -17.66 11.65
N SER A 65 -11.74 -18.88 12.13
CA SER A 65 -11.64 -19.15 13.57
C SER A 65 -10.34 -18.65 14.19
N ARG A 66 -9.33 -18.35 13.36
CA ARG A 66 -7.99 -17.89 13.75
C ARG A 66 -7.56 -16.68 12.92
N LEU A 67 -8.51 -15.79 12.66
CA LEU A 67 -8.27 -14.60 11.86
C LEU A 67 -7.19 -13.72 12.51
N THR A 68 -6.20 -13.31 11.73
CA THR A 68 -5.18 -12.35 12.14
C THR A 68 -5.28 -11.06 11.32
N TYR A 69 -4.52 -10.04 11.71
CA TYR A 69 -4.42 -8.79 10.94
C TYR A 69 -3.90 -9.04 9.52
N ARG A 70 -3.13 -10.12 9.30
CA ARG A 70 -2.52 -10.47 8.01
C ARG A 70 -3.59 -10.75 6.96
N GLU A 71 -4.60 -11.57 7.28
CA GLU A 71 -5.67 -11.88 6.33
C GLU A 71 -6.46 -10.63 5.92
N ILE A 72 -6.76 -9.74 6.87
CA ILE A 72 -7.46 -8.48 6.55
C ILE A 72 -6.57 -7.59 5.68
N ASN A 73 -5.29 -7.46 6.03
CA ASN A 73 -4.33 -6.69 5.24
C ASN A 73 -4.21 -7.24 3.80
N GLU A 74 -4.03 -8.54 3.60
CA GLU A 74 -3.96 -9.16 2.26
C GLU A 74 -5.23 -8.92 1.43
N SER A 75 -6.41 -8.97 2.06
CA SER A 75 -7.69 -8.78 1.36
C SER A 75 -7.89 -7.36 0.80
N ILE A 76 -7.14 -6.36 1.28
CA ILE A 76 -7.44 -4.95 0.98
C ILE A 76 -6.23 -4.06 0.74
N ALA A 77 -5.01 -4.42 1.11
CA ALA A 77 -3.85 -3.56 0.86
C ALA A 77 -3.26 -3.80 -0.54
N PHE A 78 -3.52 -4.97 -1.10
CA PHE A 78 -2.53 -5.57 -1.99
C PHE A 78 -3.03 -5.87 -3.40
N PHE A 79 -4.32 -6.15 -3.62
CA PHE A 79 -4.78 -6.50 -4.97
C PHE A 79 -4.63 -5.34 -5.97
N ASN A 80 -3.97 -5.62 -7.09
CA ASN A 80 -3.94 -4.76 -8.26
C ASN A 80 -4.23 -5.66 -9.46
N PRO A 81 -4.69 -5.12 -10.58
CA PRO A 81 -4.85 -5.94 -11.75
C PRO A 81 -3.52 -6.55 -12.24
N GLN A 82 -3.49 -7.87 -12.35
CA GLN A 82 -2.28 -8.67 -12.61
C GLN A 82 -2.59 -9.82 -13.56
N PHE A 83 -2.89 -9.47 -14.82
CA PHE A 83 -3.14 -10.45 -15.89
C PHE A 83 -1.85 -10.86 -16.58
N ILE A 84 -0.89 -9.94 -16.65
CA ILE A 84 0.40 -10.13 -17.31
C ILE A 84 1.48 -9.98 -16.24
N ASN A 85 2.13 -11.08 -15.92
CA ASN A 85 3.11 -11.17 -14.86
C ASN A 85 4.51 -11.34 -15.45
N ILE A 86 5.51 -10.81 -14.76
CA ILE A 86 6.91 -10.95 -15.13
C ILE A 86 7.76 -11.34 -13.93
N PHE A 87 8.67 -12.28 -14.15
CA PHE A 87 9.70 -12.66 -13.20
C PHE A 87 11.01 -11.98 -13.62
N SER A 88 11.26 -10.80 -13.05
CA SER A 88 12.44 -9.98 -13.29
C SER A 88 13.17 -9.64 -11.98
N GLU A 89 14.41 -9.17 -12.10
CA GLU A 89 15.24 -8.76 -10.95
C GLU A 89 14.62 -7.60 -10.15
N GLU A 90 13.83 -6.72 -10.79
CA GLU A 90 13.08 -5.64 -10.13
C GLU A 90 11.86 -6.14 -9.31
N GLY A 91 11.63 -7.46 -9.32
CA GLY A 91 10.50 -8.09 -8.67
C GLY A 91 9.18 -7.95 -9.45
N PHE A 92 8.09 -8.33 -8.79
CA PHE A 92 6.76 -8.48 -9.39
C PHE A 92 5.97 -7.18 -9.57
N PHE A 93 6.48 -6.09 -9.02
CA PHE A 93 5.88 -4.76 -9.13
C PHE A 93 6.83 -3.73 -9.73
N GLY A 94 7.93 -4.19 -10.34
CA GLY A 94 8.88 -3.35 -11.07
C GLY A 94 8.27 -2.66 -12.29
N LEU A 95 9.10 -1.93 -13.04
CA LEU A 95 8.65 -1.08 -14.14
C LEU A 95 7.90 -1.85 -15.22
N GLU A 96 8.34 -3.07 -15.53
CA GLU A 96 7.69 -3.91 -16.53
C GLU A 96 6.26 -4.32 -16.16
N SER A 97 5.96 -4.38 -14.86
CA SER A 97 4.64 -4.79 -14.36
C SER A 97 3.56 -3.74 -14.63
N TYR A 98 3.94 -2.51 -15.01
CA TYR A 98 3.01 -1.49 -15.51
C TYR A 98 2.29 -1.90 -16.79
N VAL A 99 2.73 -2.94 -17.51
CA VAL A 99 2.06 -3.48 -18.71
C VAL A 99 0.56 -3.77 -18.49
N ASN A 100 0.16 -4.09 -17.26
CA ASN A 100 -1.24 -4.30 -16.90
C ASN A 100 -2.10 -3.03 -17.06
N TRP A 101 -1.54 -1.83 -16.87
CA TRP A 101 -2.29 -0.57 -16.99
C TRP A 101 -2.75 -0.29 -18.42
N PRO A 102 -1.88 -0.25 -19.45
CA PRO A 102 -2.33 -0.11 -20.83
C PRO A 102 -3.14 -1.31 -21.30
N PHE A 103 -2.89 -2.53 -20.80
CA PHE A 103 -3.73 -3.69 -21.09
C PHE A 103 -5.17 -3.48 -20.62
N ILE A 104 -5.37 -2.99 -19.40
CA ILE A 104 -6.72 -2.73 -18.86
C ILE A 104 -7.34 -1.51 -19.49
N LEU A 105 -6.55 -0.51 -19.85
CA LEU A 105 -7.03 0.62 -20.64
C LEU A 105 -7.55 0.14 -22.00
N LEU A 106 -6.85 -0.78 -22.67
CA LEU A 106 -7.31 -1.39 -23.92
C LEU A 106 -8.62 -2.15 -23.71
N VAL A 107 -8.71 -2.99 -22.66
CA VAL A 107 -9.96 -3.68 -22.28
C VAL A 107 -11.09 -2.68 -22.03
N ALA A 108 -10.81 -1.58 -21.35
CA ALA A 108 -11.77 -0.53 -21.08
C ALA A 108 -12.24 0.21 -22.34
N ILE A 109 -11.34 0.46 -23.29
CA ILE A 109 -11.68 1.06 -24.59
C ILE A 109 -12.57 0.13 -25.40
N VAL A 110 -12.21 -1.15 -25.50
CA VAL A 110 -13.02 -2.16 -26.21
C VAL A 110 -14.39 -2.32 -25.56
N GLY A 111 -14.43 -2.45 -24.23
CA GLY A 111 -15.67 -2.54 -23.47
C GLY A 111 -16.53 -1.28 -23.60
N ALA A 112 -15.93 -0.10 -23.63
CA ALA A 112 -16.65 1.16 -23.85
C ALA A 112 -17.24 1.24 -25.26
N ALA A 113 -16.53 0.77 -26.29
CA ALA A 113 -17.05 0.71 -27.66
C ALA A 113 -18.26 -0.23 -27.76
N ILE A 114 -18.18 -1.42 -27.13
CA ILE A 114 -19.30 -2.36 -27.03
C ILE A 114 -20.47 -1.70 -26.31
N TRP A 115 -20.23 -1.07 -25.15
CA TRP A 115 -21.27 -0.38 -24.40
C TRP A 115 -21.92 0.75 -25.22
N THR A 116 -21.14 1.57 -25.92
CA THR A 116 -21.67 2.62 -26.81
C THR A 116 -22.55 2.05 -27.92
N SER A 117 -22.23 0.86 -28.45
CA SER A 117 -23.05 0.23 -29.49
C SER A 117 -24.42 -0.23 -28.98
N ILE A 118 -24.51 -0.62 -27.70
CA ILE A 118 -25.72 -1.16 -27.06
C ILE A 118 -26.57 -0.01 -26.46
N ASP A 119 -25.94 0.90 -25.73
CA ASP A 119 -26.62 1.95 -24.97
C ASP A 119 -26.67 3.29 -25.72
N LYS A 120 -27.64 3.39 -26.64
CA LYS A 120 -27.81 4.57 -27.51
C LYS A 120 -28.73 5.65 -26.95
N LYS A 121 -29.57 5.32 -25.95
CA LYS A 121 -30.68 6.18 -25.51
C LYS A 121 -30.42 6.92 -24.21
N ARG A 122 -29.40 6.54 -23.44
CA ARG A 122 -29.17 7.11 -22.11
C ARG A 122 -28.64 8.54 -22.19
N ARG A 123 -29.20 9.42 -21.35
CA ARG A 123 -28.92 10.87 -21.34
C ARG A 123 -27.67 11.23 -20.54
N ASP A 124 -27.44 10.54 -19.42
CA ASP A 124 -26.32 10.73 -18.53
C ASP A 124 -25.98 9.42 -17.79
N TYR A 125 -24.88 9.42 -17.07
CA TYR A 125 -24.45 8.30 -16.24
C TYR A 125 -24.15 8.71 -14.79
N ASN A 126 -24.87 9.69 -14.24
CA ASN A 126 -24.59 10.21 -12.90
C ASN A 126 -24.64 9.11 -11.82
N ASP A 127 -25.61 8.20 -11.89
CA ASP A 127 -25.71 7.04 -10.99
C ASP A 127 -24.47 6.14 -11.06
N LEU A 128 -24.06 5.76 -12.27
CA LEU A 128 -22.91 4.85 -12.44
C LEU A 128 -21.61 5.56 -12.06
N TYR A 129 -21.49 6.86 -12.34
CA TYR A 129 -20.37 7.67 -11.90
C TYR A 129 -20.28 7.78 -10.39
N TYR A 130 -21.42 7.95 -9.70
CA TYR A 130 -21.47 7.87 -8.25
C TYR A 130 -20.95 6.53 -7.74
N TRP A 131 -21.41 5.42 -8.31
CA TRP A 131 -21.05 4.09 -7.81
C TRP A 131 -19.59 3.70 -8.06
N VAL A 132 -19.02 4.00 -9.24
CA VAL A 132 -17.59 3.73 -9.46
C VAL A 132 -16.73 4.57 -8.52
N ARG A 133 -17.10 5.84 -8.28
CA ARG A 133 -16.43 6.66 -7.27
C ARG A 133 -16.56 6.08 -5.88
N VAL A 134 -17.72 5.53 -5.50
CA VAL A 134 -17.90 4.86 -4.21
C VAL A 134 -16.97 3.65 -4.08
N ILE A 135 -16.89 2.78 -5.08
CA ILE A 135 -16.03 1.59 -5.08
C ILE A 135 -14.56 2.00 -4.97
N VAL A 136 -14.10 2.90 -5.83
CA VAL A 136 -12.72 3.41 -5.83
C VAL A 136 -12.39 4.08 -4.49
N LYS A 137 -13.33 4.87 -3.95
CA LYS A 137 -13.16 5.54 -2.66
C LYS A 137 -12.96 4.55 -1.52
N TYR A 138 -13.75 3.49 -1.46
CA TYR A 138 -13.58 2.47 -0.41
C TYR A 138 -12.32 1.63 -0.61
N ARG A 139 -11.92 1.34 -1.85
CA ARG A 139 -10.64 0.70 -2.18
C ARG A 139 -9.47 1.49 -1.57
N VAL A 140 -9.39 2.79 -1.88
CA VAL A 140 -8.32 3.67 -1.39
C VAL A 140 -8.42 3.86 0.13
N ALA A 141 -9.63 4.09 0.65
CA ALA A 141 -9.84 4.32 2.08
C ALA A 141 -9.32 3.16 2.93
N TYR A 142 -9.71 1.93 2.58
CA TYR A 142 -9.32 0.76 3.36
C TYR A 142 -7.84 0.40 3.17
N ALA A 143 -7.27 0.59 1.98
CA ALA A 143 -5.83 0.43 1.77
C ALA A 143 -5.01 1.43 2.60
N ALA A 144 -5.42 2.71 2.63
CA ALA A 144 -4.75 3.75 3.41
C ALA A 144 -4.84 3.51 4.92
N ILE A 145 -6.00 3.02 5.40
CA ILE A 145 -6.16 2.64 6.81
C ILE A 145 -5.29 1.43 7.15
N ALA A 146 -5.19 0.45 6.25
CA ALA A 146 -4.35 -0.74 6.44
C ALA A 146 -2.88 -0.39 6.63
N TRP A 147 -2.30 0.33 5.68
CA TRP A 147 -0.91 0.76 5.74
C TRP A 147 -0.67 1.74 6.90
N GLY A 148 -1.63 2.63 7.14
CA GLY A 148 -1.60 3.55 8.28
C GLY A 148 -1.50 2.83 9.62
N TYR A 149 -2.30 1.78 9.85
CA TYR A 149 -2.21 1.00 11.08
C TYR A 149 -0.85 0.31 11.22
N LYS A 150 -0.33 -0.33 10.18
CA LYS A 150 0.99 -0.97 10.25
C LYS A 150 2.09 -0.02 10.70
N LYS A 151 2.09 1.22 10.21
CA LYS A 151 3.07 2.26 10.60
C LYS A 151 2.80 2.84 11.98
N LEU A 152 1.52 3.06 12.34
CA LEU A 152 1.14 3.53 13.67
C LEU A 152 1.56 2.57 14.79
N PHE A 153 1.60 1.27 14.50
CA PHE A 153 2.06 0.24 15.44
C PHE A 153 3.52 -0.17 15.23
N ILE A 154 4.29 0.55 14.39
CA ILE A 154 5.74 0.29 14.17
C ILE A 154 5.99 -1.14 13.66
N MET A 155 5.03 -1.69 12.92
CA MET A 155 5.07 -3.05 12.38
C MET A 155 5.67 -3.10 10.98
N GLN A 156 5.73 -1.96 10.26
CA GLN A 156 6.24 -1.92 8.89
C GLN A 156 7.76 -1.71 8.84
N MET A 157 8.30 -0.78 9.63
CA MET A 157 9.74 -0.48 9.69
C MET A 157 10.22 -0.59 11.15
N PRO A 158 10.24 -1.81 11.73
CA PRO A 158 10.65 -1.96 13.12
C PRO A 158 12.06 -1.41 13.37
N PRO A 159 12.40 -1.05 14.62
CA PRO A 159 13.73 -0.56 14.96
C PRO A 159 14.84 -1.53 14.51
N GLY A 160 15.99 -0.95 14.17
CA GLY A 160 17.18 -1.72 13.81
C GLY A 160 17.64 -2.66 14.93
N ASN A 161 18.49 -3.60 14.55
CA ASN A 161 18.98 -4.67 15.42
C ASN A 161 20.51 -4.79 15.34
N GLU A 162 21.12 -5.65 16.15
CA GLU A 162 22.58 -5.80 16.22
C GLU A 162 23.19 -6.18 14.87
N GLY A 163 22.54 -7.06 14.10
CA GLY A 163 23.00 -7.41 12.75
C GLY A 163 23.09 -6.19 11.82
N LEU A 164 22.07 -5.34 11.84
CA LEU A 164 21.96 -4.17 10.96
C LEU A 164 22.85 -3.01 11.42
N PHE A 165 22.94 -2.77 12.74
CA PHE A 165 23.79 -1.72 13.28
C PHE A 165 25.28 -1.95 13.01
N ASN A 166 25.68 -3.20 12.80
CA ASN A 166 27.06 -3.56 12.46
C ASN A 166 27.27 -3.80 10.96
N THR A 167 26.28 -3.48 10.12
CA THR A 167 26.41 -3.51 8.66
C THR A 167 27.21 -2.30 8.17
N GLU A 168 28.16 -2.51 7.27
CA GLU A 168 28.89 -1.40 6.65
C GLU A 168 27.96 -0.57 5.77
N PHE A 169 28.04 0.77 5.86
CA PHE A 169 27.14 1.66 5.13
C PHE A 169 27.12 1.39 3.61
N ILE A 170 28.26 0.99 3.04
CA ILE A 170 28.43 0.66 1.62
C ILE A 170 27.72 -0.63 1.19
N ASP A 171 27.40 -1.51 2.14
CA ASP A 171 26.79 -2.82 1.88
C ASP A 171 25.24 -2.74 1.90
N PHE A 172 24.67 -1.60 2.32
CA PHE A 172 23.23 -1.35 2.24
C PHE A 172 22.76 -1.13 0.81
N PHE A 173 21.74 -1.87 0.38
CA PHE A 173 20.93 -1.50 -0.80
C PHE A 173 20.02 -0.32 -0.45
N ALA A 174 19.63 0.46 -1.48
CA ALA A 174 18.86 1.69 -1.35
C ALA A 174 17.58 1.53 -0.50
N LYS A 175 16.75 0.52 -0.79
CA LYS A 175 15.54 0.20 -0.02
C LYS A 175 15.83 -0.06 1.46
N ARG A 176 16.90 -0.79 1.79
CA ARG A 176 17.20 -1.10 3.19
C ARG A 176 17.53 0.17 3.94
N LEU A 177 18.41 0.97 3.36
CA LEU A 177 18.82 2.23 3.96
C LEU A 177 17.61 3.15 4.19
N TYR A 178 16.66 3.18 3.24
CA TYR A 178 15.41 3.91 3.40
C TYR A 178 14.57 3.41 4.59
N TRP A 179 14.41 2.09 4.73
CA TRP A 179 13.67 1.50 5.87
C TRP A 179 14.37 1.70 7.21
N GLU A 180 15.70 1.52 7.28
CA GLU A 180 16.47 1.78 8.50
C GLU A 180 16.39 3.24 8.92
N GLY A 181 16.46 4.17 7.96
CA GLY A 181 16.31 5.60 8.25
C GLY A 181 14.97 5.93 8.93
N ILE A 182 13.89 5.26 8.52
CA ILE A 182 12.58 5.42 9.16
C ILE A 182 12.53 4.67 10.50
N GLY A 183 13.04 3.44 10.57
CA GLY A 183 12.99 2.60 11.77
C GLY A 183 13.81 3.15 12.95
N VAL A 184 14.89 3.89 12.70
CA VAL A 184 15.63 4.62 13.74
C VAL A 184 14.78 5.77 14.33
N ALA A 185 13.89 6.34 13.53
CA ALA A 185 13.01 7.45 13.92
C ALA A 185 11.55 6.98 13.99
N THR A 186 11.24 6.06 14.92
CA THR A 186 9.88 5.47 15.07
C THR A 186 8.76 6.52 15.21
N THR A 187 9.05 7.69 15.79
CA THR A 187 8.08 8.79 15.85
C THR A 187 7.72 9.33 14.45
N TYR A 188 8.69 9.35 13.54
CA TYR A 188 8.46 9.69 12.14
C TYR A 188 7.67 8.60 11.41
N GLU A 189 7.93 7.32 11.66
CA GLU A 189 7.08 6.22 11.15
C GLU A 189 5.62 6.40 11.59
N CYS A 190 5.38 6.64 12.88
CA CYS A 190 4.04 6.90 13.41
C CYS A 190 3.38 8.12 12.73
N PHE A 191 4.14 9.19 12.47
CA PHE A 191 3.64 10.35 11.74
C PHE A 191 3.23 9.99 10.30
N LEU A 192 4.05 9.23 9.57
CA LEU A 192 3.73 8.73 8.24
C LEU A 192 2.46 7.85 8.27
N GLY A 193 2.37 6.96 9.27
CA GLY A 193 1.19 6.12 9.48
C GLY A 193 -0.07 6.93 9.78
N PHE A 194 0.05 7.98 10.58
CA PHE A 194 -1.06 8.89 10.84
C PHE A 194 -1.52 9.62 9.57
N ALA A 195 -0.58 10.09 8.73
CA ALA A 195 -0.91 10.77 7.47
C ALA A 195 -1.66 9.84 6.49
N GLU A 196 -1.25 8.57 6.40
CA GLU A 196 -1.97 7.54 5.64
C GLU A 196 -3.36 7.27 6.22
N PHE A 197 -3.41 6.97 7.52
CA PHE A 197 -4.63 6.65 8.22
C PHE A 197 -5.67 7.77 8.11
N ILE A 198 -5.28 9.02 8.37
CA ILE A 198 -6.22 10.15 8.36
C ILE A 198 -6.76 10.40 6.95
N GLY A 199 -5.91 10.27 5.92
CA GLY A 199 -6.34 10.36 4.53
C GLY A 199 -7.41 9.31 4.20
N GLY A 200 -7.15 8.05 4.54
CA GLY A 200 -8.10 6.95 4.34
C GLY A 200 -9.38 7.10 5.16
N PHE A 201 -9.26 7.48 6.43
CA PHE A 201 -10.39 7.65 7.33
C PHE A 201 -11.34 8.76 6.85
N LEU A 202 -10.81 9.89 6.37
CA LEU A 202 -11.61 10.99 5.82
C LEU A 202 -12.40 10.58 4.56
N LEU A 203 -11.91 9.63 3.75
CA LEU A 203 -12.65 9.12 2.59
C LEU A 203 -13.93 8.34 2.98
N LEU A 204 -14.01 7.80 4.19
CA LEU A 204 -15.20 7.10 4.68
C LEU A 204 -16.41 8.04 4.85
N PHE A 205 -16.16 9.34 5.01
CA PHE A 205 -17.21 10.35 5.19
C PHE A 205 -17.40 11.19 3.92
N ARG A 206 -18.67 11.34 3.53
CA ARG A 206 -19.06 12.05 2.30
C ARG A 206 -18.61 13.51 2.29
N LYS A 207 -18.62 14.17 3.46
CA LYS A 207 -18.28 15.60 3.60
C LYS A 207 -16.78 15.90 3.52
N THR A 208 -15.94 14.89 3.73
CA THR A 208 -14.47 15.04 3.78
C THR A 208 -13.79 14.29 2.65
N THR A 209 -14.54 13.78 1.68
CA THR A 209 -14.01 12.97 0.57
C THR A 209 -12.96 13.74 -0.24
N GLY A 210 -13.18 15.02 -0.57
CA GLY A 210 -12.18 15.82 -1.28
C GLY A 210 -10.86 15.99 -0.52
N ILE A 211 -10.94 16.25 0.80
CA ILE A 211 -9.76 16.39 1.66
C ILE A 211 -9.02 15.05 1.78
N GLY A 212 -9.75 13.95 2.05
CA GLY A 212 -9.16 12.62 2.11
C GLY A 212 -8.50 12.21 0.79
N ALA A 213 -9.12 12.56 -0.35
CA ALA A 213 -8.57 12.28 -1.67
C ALA A 213 -7.28 13.07 -1.94
N ALA A 214 -7.24 14.35 -1.56
CA ALA A 214 -6.04 15.17 -1.68
C ALA A 214 -4.90 14.64 -0.80
N ILE A 215 -5.16 14.30 0.46
CA ILE A 215 -4.16 13.74 1.38
C ILE A 215 -3.64 12.40 0.84
N THR A 216 -4.54 11.48 0.49
CA THR A 216 -4.13 10.16 -0.04
C THR A 216 -3.41 10.27 -1.37
N PHE A 217 -3.74 11.22 -2.24
CA PHE A 217 -3.01 11.46 -3.48
C PHE A 217 -1.56 11.89 -3.21
N VAL A 218 -1.35 12.85 -2.30
CA VAL A 218 0.00 13.30 -1.92
C VAL A 218 0.78 12.16 -1.25
N VAL A 219 0.15 11.46 -0.32
CA VAL A 219 0.78 10.38 0.45
C VAL A 219 1.14 9.20 -0.44
N PHE A 220 0.19 8.63 -1.20
CA PHE A 220 0.49 7.53 -2.11
C PHE A 220 1.35 7.95 -3.29
N GLY A 221 1.26 9.19 -3.76
CA GLY A 221 2.15 9.73 -4.77
C GLY A 221 3.61 9.77 -4.28
N ASN A 222 3.83 10.24 -3.06
CA ASN A 222 5.17 10.22 -2.45
C ASN A 222 5.67 8.79 -2.20
N ILE A 223 4.80 7.88 -1.75
CA ILE A 223 5.15 6.46 -1.59
C ILE A 223 5.51 5.84 -2.94
N ALA A 224 4.77 6.15 -4.00
CA ALA A 224 5.10 5.68 -5.34
C ALA A 224 6.47 6.18 -5.79
N ILE A 225 6.78 7.47 -5.62
CA ILE A 225 8.09 8.03 -5.95
C ILE A 225 9.20 7.34 -5.14
N ALA A 226 9.01 7.19 -3.82
CA ALA A 226 9.99 6.50 -2.97
C ALA A 226 10.19 5.03 -3.40
N ASN A 227 9.12 4.33 -3.74
CA ASN A 227 9.21 2.94 -4.20
C ASN A 227 10.02 2.82 -5.50
N HIS A 228 9.90 3.76 -6.44
CA HIS A 228 10.73 3.78 -7.64
C HIS A 228 12.18 4.19 -7.35
N ALA A 229 12.37 5.22 -6.53
CA ALA A 229 13.70 5.79 -6.26
C ALA A 229 14.60 4.86 -5.45
N TYR A 230 14.03 4.06 -4.54
CA TYR A 230 14.77 3.17 -3.65
C TYR A 230 14.65 1.68 -4.02
N ASP A 231 13.98 1.35 -5.13
CA ASP A 231 13.66 -0.02 -5.54
C ASP A 231 13.03 -0.85 -4.41
N ILE A 232 11.92 -0.35 -3.87
CA ILE A 232 11.24 -0.98 -2.73
C ILE A 232 10.46 -2.23 -3.17
N GLY A 233 10.05 -2.31 -4.44
CA GLY A 233 9.30 -3.44 -5.00
C GLY A 233 7.79 -3.37 -4.81
N GLU A 234 7.25 -2.15 -4.65
CA GLU A 234 5.80 -1.88 -4.53
C GLU A 234 5.39 -0.66 -5.40
N GLN A 235 6.10 -0.45 -6.51
CA GLN A 235 5.95 0.71 -7.39
C GLN A 235 4.55 0.76 -8.02
N VAL A 236 4.12 -0.32 -8.69
CA VAL A 236 2.81 -0.40 -9.36
C VAL A 236 1.63 -0.24 -8.39
N PRO A 237 1.55 -0.94 -7.24
CA PRO A 237 0.45 -0.80 -6.28
C PRO A 237 0.29 0.61 -5.73
N SER A 238 1.40 1.21 -5.30
CA SER A 238 1.39 2.55 -4.72
C SER A 238 1.01 3.63 -5.74
N ALA A 239 1.53 3.53 -6.98
CA ALA A 239 1.13 4.40 -8.07
C ALA A 239 -0.35 4.22 -8.45
N GLY A 240 -0.86 2.98 -8.38
CA GLY A 240 -2.27 2.67 -8.59
C GLY A 240 -3.17 3.36 -7.57
N LEU A 241 -2.84 3.26 -6.28
CA LEU A 241 -3.56 3.97 -5.23
C LEU A 241 -3.50 5.50 -5.40
N ALA A 242 -2.36 6.05 -5.82
CA ALA A 242 -2.25 7.47 -6.16
C ALA A 242 -3.16 7.86 -7.33
N LEU A 243 -3.21 7.05 -8.39
CA LEU A 243 -4.09 7.27 -9.54
C LEU A 243 -5.58 7.20 -9.13
N LEU A 244 -5.95 6.25 -8.28
CA LEU A 244 -7.30 6.13 -7.74
C LEU A 244 -7.67 7.34 -6.86
N SER A 245 -6.76 7.81 -6.01
CA SER A 245 -6.93 9.03 -5.21
C SER A 245 -7.14 10.26 -6.10
N LEU A 246 -6.34 10.38 -7.17
CA LEU A 246 -6.49 11.45 -8.16
C LEU A 246 -7.86 11.40 -8.84
N PHE A 247 -8.35 10.21 -9.21
CA PHE A 247 -9.68 10.04 -9.77
C PHE A 247 -10.81 10.45 -8.81
N ILE A 248 -10.68 10.16 -7.51
CA ILE A 248 -11.66 10.61 -6.51
C ILE A 248 -11.65 12.14 -6.41
N LEU A 249 -10.46 12.74 -6.38
CA LEU A 249 -10.23 14.18 -6.30
C LEU A 249 -10.70 14.90 -7.56
N TRP A 250 -10.62 14.26 -8.73
CA TRP A 250 -10.97 14.81 -10.04
C TRP A 250 -12.36 15.46 -10.06
N TYR A 251 -13.32 14.88 -9.33
CA TYR A 251 -14.68 15.44 -9.21
C TYR A 251 -14.69 16.84 -8.60
N ASP A 252 -13.78 17.11 -7.66
CA ASP A 252 -13.71 18.36 -6.90
C ASP A 252 -12.78 19.38 -7.57
N VAL A 253 -11.92 18.95 -8.51
CA VAL A 253 -10.92 19.81 -9.21
C VAL A 253 -11.53 21.05 -9.85
N PRO A 254 -12.66 21.00 -10.59
CA PRO A 254 -13.24 22.21 -11.17
C PRO A 254 -13.66 23.23 -10.10
N GLY A 255 -14.15 22.76 -8.96
CA GLY A 255 -14.46 23.62 -7.81
C GLY A 255 -13.20 24.20 -7.20
N ILE A 256 -12.19 23.38 -6.93
CA ILE A 256 -10.91 23.82 -6.37
C ILE A 256 -10.24 24.86 -7.27
N TRP A 257 -10.20 24.62 -8.59
CA TRP A 257 -9.64 25.55 -9.56
C TRP A 257 -10.38 26.89 -9.58
N ASN A 258 -11.72 26.85 -9.57
CA ASN A 258 -12.52 28.07 -9.53
C ASN A 258 -12.27 28.88 -8.27
N LEU A 259 -12.12 28.22 -7.12
CA LEU A 259 -11.87 28.89 -5.85
C LEU A 259 -10.46 29.47 -5.77
N ILE A 260 -9.44 28.69 -6.11
CA ILE A 260 -8.03 29.05 -5.89
C ILE A 260 -7.48 29.90 -7.04
N VAL A 261 -7.71 29.47 -8.29
CA VAL A 261 -7.11 30.11 -9.47
C VAL A 261 -8.00 31.22 -9.99
N ASN A 262 -9.28 30.94 -10.22
CA ASN A 262 -10.21 31.96 -10.74
C ASN A 262 -10.69 32.91 -9.63
N GLN A 263 -10.45 32.59 -8.35
CA GLN A 263 -10.86 33.38 -7.19
C GLN A 263 -12.37 33.66 -7.15
N VAL A 264 -13.17 32.71 -7.63
CA VAL A 264 -14.63 32.78 -7.65
C VAL A 264 -15.20 31.89 -6.56
N ASN A 265 -16.11 32.44 -5.76
CA ASN A 265 -16.89 31.67 -4.81
C ASN A 265 -17.60 30.53 -5.55
N THR A 266 -17.29 29.30 -5.14
CA THR A 266 -17.80 28.10 -5.79
C THR A 266 -18.39 27.15 -4.75
N ARG A 267 -19.39 26.39 -5.19
CA ARG A 267 -20.00 25.33 -4.39
C ARG A 267 -19.82 24.02 -5.11
N ILE A 268 -19.15 23.07 -4.46
CA ILE A 268 -19.05 21.72 -4.98
C ILE A 268 -20.40 21.02 -4.74
N VAL A 269 -21.07 20.67 -5.84
CA VAL A 269 -22.35 19.95 -5.80
C VAL A 269 -22.07 18.47 -6.03
N HIS A 270 -22.39 17.65 -5.04
CA HIS A 270 -22.29 16.19 -5.16
C HIS A 270 -23.63 15.58 -5.57
N TYR A 271 -23.59 14.72 -6.59
CA TYR A 271 -24.71 13.86 -6.93
C TYR A 271 -24.88 12.76 -5.88
N TYR A 272 -26.12 12.49 -5.47
CA TYR A 272 -26.48 11.37 -4.62
C TYR A 272 -27.67 10.61 -5.24
N PRO A 273 -27.57 9.30 -5.44
CA PRO A 273 -28.67 8.52 -5.98
C PRO A 273 -29.87 8.54 -5.02
N VAL A 274 -31.07 8.67 -5.57
CA VAL A 274 -32.32 8.60 -4.82
C VAL A 274 -32.87 7.18 -4.91
N PHE A 275 -32.85 6.47 -3.79
CA PHE A 275 -33.37 5.11 -3.71
C PHE A 275 -34.90 5.11 -3.58
N LYS A 276 -35.57 4.37 -4.47
CA LYS A 276 -37.04 4.27 -4.48
C LYS A 276 -37.56 3.39 -3.35
N GLN A 277 -36.85 2.30 -3.04
CA GLN A 277 -37.28 1.32 -2.05
C GLN A 277 -36.44 1.42 -0.77
N LYS A 278 -37.10 1.30 0.39
CA LYS A 278 -36.43 1.36 1.71
C LYS A 278 -35.35 0.28 1.88
N TRP A 279 -35.55 -0.92 1.33
CA TRP A 279 -34.57 -2.02 1.43
C TRP A 279 -33.23 -1.68 0.76
N GLN A 280 -33.21 -0.87 -0.30
CA GLN A 280 -31.97 -0.43 -0.96
C GLN A 280 -31.14 0.47 -0.03
N ASN A 281 -31.81 1.36 0.71
CA ASN A 281 -31.16 2.18 1.74
C ASN A 281 -30.57 1.31 2.85
N TYR A 282 -31.34 0.35 3.37
CA TYR A 282 -30.87 -0.56 4.40
C TYR A 282 -29.68 -1.39 3.91
N LEU A 283 -29.74 -1.94 2.69
CA LEU A 283 -28.63 -2.70 2.10
C LEU A 283 -27.36 -1.85 1.98
N CYS A 284 -27.46 -0.63 1.44
CA CYS A 284 -26.31 0.27 1.31
C CYS A 284 -25.71 0.63 2.68
N LEU A 285 -26.56 0.87 3.68
CA LEU A 285 -26.12 1.16 5.05
C LEU A 285 -25.44 -0.07 5.67
N THR A 286 -26.03 -1.26 5.52
CA THR A 286 -25.45 -2.50 6.02
C THR A 286 -24.09 -2.76 5.40
N ILE A 287 -23.96 -2.72 4.07
CA ILE A 287 -22.67 -2.91 3.38
C ILE A 287 -21.64 -1.90 3.89
N LYS A 288 -22.01 -0.62 3.97
CA LYS A 288 -21.12 0.43 4.47
C LYS A 288 -20.65 0.16 5.91
N TRP A 289 -21.57 -0.13 6.81
CA TRP A 289 -21.24 -0.29 8.23
C TRP A 289 -20.52 -1.59 8.51
N THR A 290 -20.88 -2.68 7.83
CA THR A 290 -20.15 -3.95 7.89
C THR A 290 -18.72 -3.79 7.36
N GLY A 291 -18.53 -3.17 6.19
CA GLY A 291 -17.20 -2.90 5.65
C GLY A 291 -16.36 -2.03 6.59
N ASN A 292 -16.93 -0.94 7.11
CA ASN A 292 -16.25 -0.08 8.08
C ASN A 292 -15.92 -0.82 9.40
N PHE A 293 -16.82 -1.67 9.87
CA PHE A 293 -16.56 -2.48 11.05
C PHE A 293 -15.37 -3.43 10.80
N ILE A 294 -15.36 -4.15 9.69
CA ILE A 294 -14.29 -5.10 9.35
C ILE A 294 -12.95 -4.39 9.16
N TYR A 295 -12.89 -3.38 8.28
CA TYR A 295 -11.64 -2.78 7.84
C TYR A 295 -11.13 -1.63 8.69
N VAL A 296 -11.91 -1.16 9.67
CA VAL A 296 -11.48 -0.12 10.61
C VAL A 296 -11.42 -0.70 12.02
N ILE A 297 -12.54 -1.19 12.54
CA ILE A 297 -12.64 -1.56 13.96
C ILE A 297 -12.03 -2.94 14.24
N LEU A 298 -12.47 -3.98 13.52
CA LEU A 298 -11.93 -5.33 13.68
C LEU A 298 -10.45 -5.36 13.31
N PHE A 299 -10.09 -4.71 12.20
CA PHE A 299 -8.69 -4.63 11.80
C PHE A 299 -7.81 -3.97 12.86
N PHE A 300 -8.22 -2.81 13.40
CA PHE A 300 -7.53 -2.18 14.52
C PHE A 300 -7.38 -3.13 15.71
N ALA A 301 -8.44 -3.84 16.09
CA ALA A 301 -8.39 -4.79 17.19
C ALA A 301 -7.39 -5.94 16.94
N LEU A 302 -7.32 -6.45 15.70
CA LEU A 302 -6.36 -7.48 15.32
C LEU A 302 -4.92 -6.98 15.25
N GLU A 303 -4.70 -5.73 14.80
CA GLU A 303 -3.38 -5.09 14.80
C GLU A 303 -2.90 -4.86 16.24
N VAL A 304 -3.77 -4.34 17.11
CA VAL A 304 -3.46 -4.21 18.56
C VAL A 304 -3.18 -5.57 19.19
N TYR A 305 -3.97 -6.59 18.86
CA TYR A 305 -3.72 -7.95 19.32
C TYR A 305 -2.34 -8.45 18.86
N GLY A 306 -2.03 -8.30 17.57
CA GLY A 306 -0.75 -8.68 16.98
C GLY A 306 0.43 -7.96 17.64
N TYR A 307 0.34 -6.65 17.80
CA TYR A 307 1.34 -5.83 18.47
C TYR A 307 1.55 -6.23 19.93
N THR A 308 0.48 -6.40 20.71
CA THR A 308 0.56 -6.71 22.15
C THR A 308 1.00 -8.14 22.46
N HIS A 309 0.86 -9.06 21.52
CA HIS A 309 1.24 -10.47 21.69
C HIS A 309 2.54 -10.83 20.96
N ASN A 310 3.35 -9.82 20.59
CA ASN A 310 4.58 -9.96 19.84
C ASN A 310 4.41 -10.84 18.59
N ASP A 311 3.34 -10.62 17.81
CA ASP A 311 3.14 -11.21 16.48
C ASP A 311 3.64 -10.24 15.40
N PHE A 312 4.92 -9.88 15.50
CA PHE A 312 5.57 -9.07 14.50
C PHE A 312 5.78 -9.92 13.25
N TYR A 313 5.27 -9.49 12.09
CA TYR A 313 5.48 -10.28 10.88
C TYR A 313 6.93 -10.25 10.39
N LYS A 314 7.70 -9.23 10.77
CA LYS A 314 9.10 -9.04 10.35
C LYS A 314 10.12 -9.60 11.33
N ILE A 315 9.79 -9.72 12.61
CA ILE A 315 10.71 -10.18 13.67
C ILE A 315 10.26 -11.55 14.16
N PRO A 316 11.17 -12.54 14.33
CA PRO A 316 10.82 -13.82 14.92
C PRO A 316 10.17 -13.67 16.30
N ASN A 317 9.05 -14.37 16.51
CA ASN A 317 8.28 -14.31 17.77
C ASN A 317 8.84 -15.25 18.85
N THR A 318 9.94 -15.96 18.58
CA THR A 318 10.55 -16.91 19.51
C THR A 318 11.73 -16.26 20.22
N PRO A 319 11.89 -16.43 21.55
CA PRO A 319 13.03 -15.86 22.28
C PRO A 319 14.38 -16.32 21.73
N GLY A 320 15.34 -15.40 21.77
CA GLY A 320 16.74 -15.64 21.49
C GLY A 320 17.42 -16.46 22.60
N LEU A 321 18.73 -16.60 22.48
CA LEU A 321 19.52 -17.26 23.52
C LEU A 321 19.63 -16.31 24.74
N ALA A 322 19.23 -16.81 25.91
CA ALA A 322 19.15 -15.99 27.12
C ALA A 322 20.52 -15.44 27.52
N GLY A 323 20.58 -14.13 27.77
CA GLY A 323 21.81 -13.45 28.20
C GLY A 323 22.90 -13.34 27.12
N SER A 324 22.59 -13.68 25.87
CA SER A 324 23.57 -13.65 24.78
C SER A 324 23.35 -12.50 23.79
N LYS A 325 22.44 -11.56 24.03
CA LYS A 325 22.22 -10.44 23.10
C LYS A 325 23.51 -9.63 22.97
N GLY A 326 23.92 -9.36 21.73
CA GLY A 326 25.04 -8.47 21.44
C GLY A 326 25.85 -8.88 20.22
N TYR A 327 26.95 -8.16 20.03
CA TYR A 327 27.89 -8.33 18.93
C TYR A 327 29.20 -8.96 19.43
N TYR A 328 29.65 -10.03 18.77
CA TYR A 328 30.74 -10.88 19.20
C TYR A 328 31.81 -11.01 18.12
N ASN A 329 33.07 -10.89 18.52
CA ASN A 329 34.22 -11.23 17.68
C ASN A 329 34.48 -12.74 17.78
N VAL A 330 34.59 -13.43 16.64
CA VAL A 330 34.87 -14.87 16.59
C VAL A 330 36.38 -15.08 16.73
N THR A 331 36.81 -15.52 17.91
CA THR A 331 38.23 -15.82 18.22
C THR A 331 38.69 -17.16 17.66
N GLU A 332 37.83 -18.18 17.71
CA GLU A 332 38.10 -19.54 17.22
C GLU A 332 36.96 -20.02 16.32
N PHE A 333 37.26 -20.56 15.14
CA PHE A 333 36.28 -21.11 14.22
C PHE A 333 36.67 -22.53 13.78
N LYS A 334 35.78 -23.49 14.01
CA LYS A 334 35.96 -24.89 13.64
C LYS A 334 34.86 -25.33 12.68
N LEU A 335 35.25 -25.80 11.50
CA LEU A 335 34.35 -26.39 10.51
C LEU A 335 34.58 -27.90 10.47
N ASN A 336 33.56 -28.69 10.81
CA ASN A 336 33.65 -30.15 10.91
C ASN A 336 34.82 -30.62 11.80
N GLY A 337 35.01 -29.95 12.94
CA GLY A 337 36.06 -30.24 13.91
C GLY A 337 37.47 -29.77 13.52
N LYS A 338 37.67 -29.23 12.31
CA LYS A 338 38.94 -28.65 11.86
C LYS A 338 38.95 -27.15 12.09
N GLU A 339 39.96 -26.66 12.79
CA GLU A 339 40.17 -25.22 12.97
C GLU A 339 40.50 -24.56 11.63
N VAL A 340 39.81 -23.45 11.34
CA VAL A 340 40.11 -22.59 10.19
C VAL A 340 40.79 -21.34 10.75
N PRO A 341 42.08 -21.12 10.47
CA PRO A 341 42.81 -19.95 10.95
C PRO A 341 42.15 -18.64 10.54
N TYR A 342 42.37 -17.59 11.33
CA TYR A 342 41.85 -16.26 11.00
C TYR A 342 42.40 -15.77 9.65
N SER A 343 41.47 -15.41 8.76
CA SER A 343 41.75 -14.68 7.53
C SER A 343 40.57 -13.76 7.22
N PRO A 344 40.80 -12.45 6.98
CA PRO A 344 39.73 -11.51 6.63
C PRO A 344 39.17 -11.75 5.22
N LEU A 345 39.81 -12.62 4.42
CA LEU A 345 39.41 -12.97 3.07
C LEU A 345 38.79 -14.37 2.96
N ASP A 346 38.60 -15.06 4.09
CA ASP A 346 38.02 -16.41 4.08
C ASP A 346 36.51 -16.36 3.83
N LEU A 347 36.08 -17.10 2.82
CA LEU A 347 34.69 -17.15 2.35
C LEU A 347 33.75 -17.96 3.27
N LYS A 348 34.31 -18.73 4.22
CA LYS A 348 33.57 -19.66 5.07
C LYS A 348 33.70 -19.34 6.56
N ARG A 349 34.83 -18.78 6.98
CA ARG A 349 35.11 -18.43 8.37
C ARG A 349 34.28 -17.23 8.80
N TRP A 350 33.51 -17.40 9.87
CA TRP A 350 32.78 -16.29 10.48
C TRP A 350 33.76 -15.31 11.13
N GLN A 351 33.64 -14.03 10.81
CA GLN A 351 34.48 -12.97 11.37
C GLN A 351 33.89 -12.48 12.69
N ASP A 352 32.59 -12.23 12.67
CA ASP A 352 31.79 -11.80 13.80
C ASP A 352 30.45 -12.54 13.80
N ALA A 353 29.77 -12.46 14.93
CA ALA A 353 28.43 -13.00 15.13
C ALA A 353 27.61 -12.03 15.96
N ALA A 354 26.33 -11.86 15.62
CA ALA A 354 25.38 -11.06 16.37
C ALA A 354 24.19 -11.93 16.81
N PHE A 355 23.80 -11.78 18.07
CA PHE A 355 22.65 -12.46 18.66
C PHE A 355 21.63 -11.42 19.12
N GLU A 356 20.35 -11.73 18.89
CA GLU A 356 19.23 -10.85 19.21
C GLU A 356 18.43 -11.36 20.41
N GLU A 357 17.45 -10.55 20.85
CA GLU A 357 16.47 -10.95 21.87
C GLU A 357 15.48 -12.00 21.36
N TRP A 358 15.42 -12.20 20.04
CA TRP A 358 14.64 -13.23 19.35
C TRP A 358 15.55 -14.29 18.70
N SER A 359 14.97 -15.41 18.26
CA SER A 359 15.67 -16.59 17.76
C SER A 359 16.32 -16.34 16.39
N SER A 360 17.40 -15.57 16.38
CA SER A 360 18.19 -15.25 15.21
C SER A 360 19.69 -15.23 15.53
N LEU A 361 20.48 -15.42 14.48
CA LEU A 361 21.94 -15.35 14.50
C LEU A 361 22.37 -14.73 13.17
N SER A 362 23.06 -13.59 13.24
CA SER A 362 23.74 -13.01 12.09
C SER A 362 25.24 -13.30 12.21
N PHE A 363 25.92 -13.43 11.08
CA PHE A 363 27.37 -13.62 11.06
C PHE A 363 27.96 -13.02 9.79
N LYS A 364 29.14 -12.39 9.90
CA LYS A 364 29.88 -11.89 8.75
C LYS A 364 30.83 -12.94 8.21
N VAL A 365 30.85 -13.06 6.90
CA VAL A 365 31.86 -13.80 6.13
C VAL A 365 32.36 -12.90 5.01
N TYR A 366 33.57 -13.14 4.51
CA TYR A 366 34.12 -12.31 3.45
C TYR A 366 33.31 -12.44 2.16
N ASN A 367 32.94 -11.29 1.57
CA ASN A 367 32.41 -11.15 0.22
C ASN A 367 31.31 -12.17 -0.14
N ARG A 368 30.36 -12.40 0.78
CA ARG A 368 29.20 -13.24 0.50
C ARG A 368 28.11 -12.39 -0.14
N PRO A 369 27.83 -12.53 -1.45
CA PRO A 369 26.77 -11.78 -2.08
C PRO A 369 25.44 -12.06 -1.38
N GLN A 370 24.69 -10.98 -1.12
CA GLN A 370 23.34 -11.05 -0.56
C GLN A 370 22.35 -11.15 -1.72
N GLN A 371 21.34 -12.02 -1.60
CA GLN A 371 20.30 -12.13 -2.61
C GLN A 371 19.20 -11.10 -2.32
N ILE A 372 18.88 -10.23 -3.28
CA ILE A 372 17.91 -9.12 -3.13
C ILE A 372 16.50 -9.64 -2.80
N GLU A 373 16.15 -10.83 -3.28
CA GLU A 373 14.93 -11.59 -2.97
C GLU A 373 14.65 -11.70 -1.46
N MET A 374 15.69 -11.63 -0.64
CA MET A 374 15.63 -11.90 0.79
C MET A 374 15.13 -10.71 1.63
N PHE A 375 14.85 -9.56 1.00
CA PHE A 375 14.56 -8.30 1.71
C PHE A 375 13.26 -7.60 1.29
N ALA A 376 12.36 -8.33 0.65
CA ALA A 376 11.14 -7.75 0.14
C ALA A 376 9.86 -8.28 0.78
N ALA A 377 8.91 -7.37 0.91
CA ALA A 377 7.54 -7.65 1.32
C ALA A 377 6.84 -8.50 0.24
N GLY A 378 7.12 -9.80 0.18
CA GLY A 378 6.38 -10.80 -0.59
C GLY A 378 6.48 -10.76 -2.12
N SER A 379 7.08 -9.73 -2.71
CA SER A 379 6.96 -9.42 -4.15
C SER A 379 8.19 -9.78 -5.00
N TYR A 380 9.20 -10.47 -4.46
CA TYR A 380 10.37 -10.91 -5.24
C TYR A 380 10.32 -12.43 -5.44
N PRO A 381 10.88 -12.93 -6.55
CA PRO A 381 10.97 -14.37 -6.80
C PRO A 381 11.70 -15.12 -5.69
N ARG A 382 11.41 -16.41 -5.54
CA ARG A 382 12.10 -17.29 -4.58
C ARG A 382 13.38 -17.85 -5.22
N ASN A 383 14.31 -18.32 -4.39
CA ASN A 383 15.58 -18.93 -4.81
C ASN A 383 15.46 -20.08 -5.86
N ASP A 384 14.30 -20.73 -5.96
CA ASP A 384 14.01 -21.79 -6.92
C ASP A 384 13.19 -21.33 -8.15
N GLU A 385 12.82 -20.05 -8.21
CA GLU A 385 12.08 -19.45 -9.32
C GLU A 385 13.05 -18.90 -10.37
N VAL A 386 12.88 -19.31 -11.62
CA VAL A 386 13.75 -18.88 -12.73
C VAL A 386 13.29 -17.51 -13.24
N TYR A 387 14.21 -16.54 -13.25
CA TYR A 387 14.04 -15.27 -13.96
C TYR A 387 14.11 -15.51 -15.47
N ASP A 388 12.96 -15.56 -16.13
CA ASP A 388 12.94 -15.72 -17.59
C ASP A 388 12.78 -14.39 -18.33
N GLY A 389 12.51 -13.29 -17.61
CA GLY A 389 12.35 -11.95 -18.18
C GLY A 389 11.20 -11.86 -19.18
N LYS A 390 10.23 -12.78 -19.12
CA LYS A 390 9.12 -12.85 -20.06
C LYS A 390 7.81 -12.49 -19.40
N TRP A 391 6.91 -11.95 -20.22
CA TRP A 391 5.52 -11.71 -19.84
C TRP A 391 4.71 -12.98 -19.98
N HIS A 392 4.09 -13.38 -18.88
CA HIS A 392 3.20 -14.52 -18.81
C HIS A 392 1.79 -14.06 -18.53
N PHE A 393 0.82 -14.61 -19.26
CA PHE A 393 -0.57 -14.39 -18.92
C PHE A 393 -0.96 -15.32 -17.77
N ASP A 394 -1.51 -14.76 -16.68
CA ASP A 394 -1.90 -15.51 -15.49
C ASP A 394 -3.28 -15.06 -14.98
N TRP A 395 -4.22 -16.00 -14.90
CA TRP A 395 -5.57 -15.75 -14.38
C TRP A 395 -5.64 -15.85 -12.84
N GLU A 396 -4.66 -16.49 -12.20
CA GLU A 396 -4.59 -16.64 -10.75
C GLU A 396 -3.95 -15.44 -10.06
N GLY A 397 -3.33 -14.52 -10.81
CA GLY A 397 -2.60 -13.37 -10.25
C GLY A 397 -1.29 -13.82 -9.59
N ASP A 398 -0.82 -13.09 -8.57
CA ASP A 398 0.35 -13.56 -7.81
C ASP A 398 -0.05 -14.64 -6.79
N VAL A 399 0.18 -15.92 -7.11
CA VAL A 399 -0.08 -17.02 -6.16
C VAL A 399 0.83 -16.94 -4.93
N ARG A 400 1.99 -16.27 -5.00
CA ARG A 400 2.89 -16.11 -3.84
C ARG A 400 2.31 -15.18 -2.79
N ARG A 401 1.50 -14.20 -3.19
CA ARG A 401 0.79 -13.28 -2.29
C ARG A 401 -0.18 -14.01 -1.36
N PHE A 402 -0.95 -14.94 -1.93
CA PHE A 402 -1.96 -15.67 -1.17
C PHE A 402 -1.40 -16.88 -0.42
N GLY A 403 -0.18 -17.29 -0.80
CA GLY A 403 0.45 -18.52 -0.36
C GLY A 403 -0.26 -19.75 -0.93
N ASP A 404 0.45 -20.88 -0.97
CA ASP A 404 -0.23 -22.16 -1.19
C ASP A 404 -1.05 -22.47 0.06
N THR A 405 -2.36 -22.24 -0.03
CA THR A 405 -3.31 -22.46 1.08
C THR A 405 -3.29 -23.92 1.56
N LYS A 406 -2.84 -24.85 0.71
CA LYS A 406 -2.68 -26.28 1.05
C LYS A 406 -1.38 -26.58 1.82
N LYS A 407 -0.43 -25.63 1.88
CA LYS A 407 0.89 -25.78 2.53
C LYS A 407 1.08 -24.91 3.78
N ARG A 408 0.04 -24.27 4.33
CA ARG A 408 0.10 -23.65 5.66
C ARG A 408 0.38 -24.73 6.72
N LYS A 409 1.66 -25.07 6.92
CA LYS A 409 2.10 -26.05 7.92
C LYS A 409 1.68 -25.51 9.28
N LYS A 410 1.03 -26.36 10.10
CA LYS A 410 0.78 -26.03 11.51
C LYS A 410 2.12 -25.69 12.16
N ARG A 411 2.19 -24.53 12.82
CA ARG A 411 3.35 -24.14 13.65
C ARG A 411 3.61 -25.28 14.63
N ASP A 412 4.80 -25.86 14.56
CA ASP A 412 5.26 -26.91 15.45
C ASP A 412 6.04 -26.25 16.59
N PRO A 413 5.49 -26.17 17.82
CA PRO A 413 6.13 -25.48 18.93
C PRO A 413 7.46 -26.12 19.36
N SER A 414 7.71 -27.37 18.96
CA SER A 414 8.94 -28.09 19.27
C SER A 414 10.10 -27.68 18.36
N LYS A 415 9.81 -27.06 17.21
CA LYS A 415 10.81 -26.56 16.28
C LYS A 415 11.10 -25.11 16.61
N ARG A 416 12.39 -24.77 16.74
CA ARG A 416 12.81 -23.38 16.69
C ARG A 416 12.36 -22.80 15.36
N ASP A 417 11.91 -21.55 15.39
CA ASP A 417 11.63 -20.79 14.18
C ASP A 417 12.97 -20.40 13.55
N LEU A 418 13.70 -21.42 13.06
CA LEU A 418 14.88 -21.25 12.21
C LEU A 418 14.37 -20.92 10.82
N ASN A 419 13.64 -19.82 10.73
CA ASN A 419 13.36 -19.21 9.46
C ASN A 419 14.53 -18.29 9.18
N ILE A 420 15.26 -18.56 8.10
CA ILE A 420 16.35 -17.69 7.69
C ILE A 420 15.69 -16.46 7.05
N THR A 421 15.21 -15.54 7.90
CA THR A 421 14.52 -14.32 7.49
C THR A 421 15.54 -13.19 7.48
N TRP A 422 16.00 -12.84 6.29
CA TRP A 422 17.12 -11.92 6.12
C TRP A 422 16.70 -10.45 6.18
N GLU A 423 15.40 -10.13 6.20
CA GLU A 423 14.89 -8.77 6.50
C GLU A 423 15.43 -8.19 7.81
N LEU A 424 16.14 -8.96 8.64
CA LEU A 424 16.75 -8.52 9.88
C LEU A 424 18.21 -8.93 10.01
N SER A 425 18.80 -9.52 8.98
CA SER A 425 20.22 -9.87 8.99
C SER A 425 21.05 -8.69 8.55
N GLY A 426 22.25 -8.56 9.14
CA GLY A 426 23.25 -7.63 8.63
C GLY A 426 23.66 -7.96 7.18
N LEU A 427 24.05 -6.94 6.44
CA LEU A 427 24.53 -7.09 5.06
C LEU A 427 26.06 -7.14 5.06
N GLY A 428 26.63 -7.87 4.10
CA GLY A 428 28.07 -7.97 3.95
C GLY A 428 28.45 -8.23 2.51
N GLY A 429 29.45 -7.50 2.02
CA GLY A 429 29.97 -7.62 0.65
C GLY A 429 29.45 -6.52 -0.27
N ARG A 430 30.33 -6.06 -1.19
CA ARG A 430 29.99 -4.99 -2.13
C ARG A 430 28.80 -5.40 -2.99
N GLN A 431 27.81 -4.52 -3.03
CA GLN A 431 26.73 -4.61 -4.01
C GLN A 431 27.26 -4.24 -5.39
N TYR A 432 26.93 -5.07 -6.38
CA TYR A 432 27.08 -4.74 -7.79
C TYR A 432 25.66 -4.51 -8.33
N TYR A 433 25.41 -3.31 -8.85
CA TYR A 433 24.20 -2.98 -9.59
C TYR A 433 24.26 -3.55 -11.00
#